data_AF-A0A629W831-F1
#
_entry.id   AF-A0A629W831-F1
#
_cell.length_a   1.000
_cell.length_b   1.000
_cell.length_c   1.000
_cell.angle_alpha   90.00
_cell.angle_beta   90.00
_cell.angle_gamma   90.00
#
_symmetry.space_group_name_H-M   'P 1'
#
loop_
_entity.id
_entity.type
_entity.pdbx_description
1 polymer ?
#
loop_
_entity_poly.entity_id
_entity_poly.type
_entity_poly.pdbx_seq_one_letter_code
_entity_poly.pdbx_strand_id
1 'polypeptide(L)'
;PETGRYKTTYERTALTEALPVNDAGIVETKIKIENMDLGNMRLVGVAKVRSPFSDFEMKRETSAVGIRIYKGEELEGNLSKSLIIGRIPLSTLVSFKSASTANSDALAPTEWQQSSDNGQTWNMLSDMTGKRSVSIKKTEVGKWLYRAKMTNKFTSKVSYTDALTVVTYKQPKLSIDVTDILQGSDVPVTLLDNDEPIPAGTAEVLWSED
;
A
#
# COMPACT_ATOMS: atom_id res chain seq x y z
N PRO A 1 -7.94 55.12 5.32
CA PRO A 1 -7.93 53.67 5.62
C PRO A 1 -9.07 52.96 4.86
N GLU A 2 -8.82 52.56 3.62
CA GLU A 2 -9.76 51.77 2.83
C GLU A 2 -9.37 50.30 2.93
N THR A 3 -10.20 49.53 3.65
CA THR A 3 -10.08 48.07 3.74
C THR A 3 -10.67 47.44 2.47
N GLY A 4 -9.89 47.49 1.39
CA GLY A 4 -10.16 46.72 0.18
C GLY A 4 -10.06 45.23 0.48
N ARG A 5 -11.18 44.60 0.86
CA ARG A 5 -11.32 43.15 0.83
C ARG A 5 -11.12 42.71 -0.62
N TYR A 6 -9.96 42.15 -0.93
CA TYR A 6 -9.73 41.41 -2.17
C TYR A 6 -10.80 40.31 -2.26
N LYS A 7 -11.86 40.56 -3.03
CA LYS A 7 -12.71 39.49 -3.54
C LYS A 7 -11.86 38.76 -4.56
N THR A 8 -11.21 37.68 -4.14
CA THR A 8 -10.67 36.71 -5.07
C THR A 8 -11.86 36.14 -5.84
N THR A 9 -12.15 36.71 -7.00
CA THR A 9 -13.15 36.16 -7.92
C THR A 9 -12.53 34.90 -8.50
N TYR A 10 -12.84 33.76 -7.90
CA TYR A 10 -12.60 32.47 -8.55
C TYR A 10 -13.49 32.44 -9.79
N GLU A 11 -12.89 32.59 -10.97
CA GLU A 11 -13.60 32.27 -12.21
C GLU A 11 -13.97 30.79 -12.16
N ARG A 12 -15.26 30.51 -12.28
CA ARG A 12 -15.78 29.15 -12.21
C ARG A 12 -15.79 28.57 -13.60
N THR A 13 -15.14 27.43 -13.78
CA THR A 13 -15.24 26.64 -15.02
C THR A 13 -16.66 26.05 -15.11
N ALA A 14 -17.35 26.30 -16.21
CA ALA A 14 -18.67 25.73 -16.44
C ALA A 14 -18.57 24.22 -16.65
N LEU A 15 -19.34 23.44 -15.88
CA LEU A 15 -19.40 21.97 -15.99
C LEU A 15 -20.40 21.50 -17.06
N THR A 16 -21.29 22.40 -17.50
CA THR A 16 -22.27 22.18 -18.56
C THR A 16 -22.41 23.46 -19.39
N GLU A 17 -22.96 23.32 -20.60
CA GLU A 17 -23.51 24.46 -21.33
C GLU A 17 -24.74 25.04 -20.61
N ALA A 18 -25.20 26.21 -21.06
CA ALA A 18 -26.43 26.81 -20.53
C ALA A 18 -27.63 25.95 -20.91
N LEU A 19 -28.35 25.46 -19.90
CA LEU A 19 -29.50 24.58 -20.10
C LEU A 19 -30.81 25.38 -20.10
N PRO A 20 -31.78 25.05 -20.97
CA PRO A 20 -33.10 25.65 -20.93
C PRO A 20 -33.86 25.22 -19.67
N VAL A 21 -34.68 26.13 -19.14
CA VAL A 21 -35.66 25.82 -18.10
C VAL A 21 -36.91 25.27 -18.77
N ASN A 22 -37.43 24.13 -18.30
CA ASN A 22 -38.65 23.55 -18.87
C ASN A 22 -39.91 24.34 -18.45
N ASP A 23 -41.06 23.98 -19.01
CA ASP A 23 -42.35 24.66 -18.74
C ASP A 23 -42.80 24.57 -17.26
N ALA A 24 -42.23 23.65 -16.48
CA ALA A 24 -42.47 23.50 -15.05
C ALA A 24 -41.48 24.30 -14.17
N GLY A 25 -40.55 25.05 -14.77
CA GLY A 25 -39.54 25.80 -14.02
C GLY A 25 -38.36 24.97 -13.51
N ILE A 26 -38.19 23.74 -14.00
CA ILE A 26 -37.18 22.77 -13.55
C ILE A 26 -36.04 22.68 -14.59
N VAL A 27 -34.80 22.57 -14.09
CA VAL A 27 -33.60 22.29 -14.90
C VAL A 27 -32.96 21.02 -14.34
N GLU A 28 -32.97 19.95 -15.14
CA GLU A 28 -32.34 18.67 -14.81
C GLU A 28 -31.21 18.37 -15.79
N THR A 29 -30.11 17.84 -15.27
CA THR A 29 -28.99 17.41 -16.10
C THR A 29 -28.14 16.38 -15.38
N LYS A 30 -27.29 15.70 -16.14
CA LYS A 30 -26.24 14.83 -15.63
C LYS A 30 -24.91 15.52 -15.80
N ILE A 31 -24.23 15.78 -14.69
CA ILE A 31 -22.87 16.32 -14.72
C ILE A 31 -21.93 15.16 -15.09
N LYS A 32 -21.19 15.32 -16.19
CA LYS A 32 -20.18 14.34 -16.60
C LYS A 32 -18.97 14.46 -15.67
N ILE A 33 -18.67 13.37 -14.94
CA ILE A 33 -17.59 13.32 -13.94
C ILE A 33 -16.25 12.86 -14.55
N GLU A 34 -16.26 12.38 -15.80
CA GLU A 34 -15.12 11.71 -16.45
C GLU A 34 -13.82 12.54 -16.46
N ASN A 35 -13.91 13.87 -16.48
CA ASN A 35 -12.76 14.78 -16.48
C ASN A 35 -12.64 15.59 -15.16
N MET A 36 -13.32 15.17 -14.10
CA MET A 36 -13.26 15.83 -12.80
C MET A 36 -12.23 15.15 -11.90
N ASP A 37 -11.51 15.95 -11.12
CA ASP A 37 -10.54 15.45 -10.16
C ASP A 37 -11.20 14.60 -9.07
N LEU A 38 -10.47 13.57 -8.62
CA LEU A 38 -10.88 12.78 -7.46
C LEU A 38 -10.81 13.62 -6.17
N GLY A 39 -11.67 13.31 -5.20
CA GLY A 39 -11.69 13.95 -3.90
C GLY A 39 -12.85 14.93 -3.72
N ASN A 40 -12.65 15.92 -2.85
CA ASN A 40 -13.69 16.86 -2.46
C ASN A 40 -13.86 17.95 -3.52
N MET A 41 -15.10 18.12 -3.98
CA MET A 41 -15.47 19.16 -4.93
C MET A 41 -16.70 19.93 -4.46
N ARG A 42 -16.91 21.11 -5.06
CA ARG A 42 -18.05 21.97 -4.77
C ARG A 42 -18.82 22.23 -6.04
N LEU A 43 -20.12 21.96 -6.02
CA LEU A 43 -21.05 22.31 -7.08
C LEU A 43 -21.78 23.60 -6.72
N VAL A 44 -21.93 24.48 -7.71
CA VAL A 44 -22.69 25.73 -7.60
C VAL A 44 -23.56 25.86 -8.83
N GLY A 45 -24.87 25.98 -8.64
CA GLY A 45 -25.78 26.35 -9.71
C GLY A 45 -25.66 27.83 -10.01
N VAL A 46 -25.50 28.20 -11.28
CA VAL A 46 -25.45 29.60 -11.73
C VAL A 46 -26.60 29.85 -12.69
N ALA A 47 -27.53 30.70 -12.28
CA ALA A 47 -28.65 31.13 -13.10
C ALA A 47 -28.41 32.56 -13.60
N LYS A 48 -28.53 32.77 -14.91
CA LYS A 48 -28.61 34.11 -15.52
C LYS A 48 -30.06 34.40 -15.89
N VAL A 49 -30.58 35.52 -15.42
CA VAL A 49 -31.95 35.98 -15.74
C VAL A 49 -31.96 36.44 -17.20
N ARG A 50 -32.94 35.97 -17.99
CA ARG A 50 -33.22 36.53 -19.31
C ARG A 50 -34.15 37.73 -19.14
N SER A 51 -33.68 38.92 -19.51
CA SER A 51 -34.45 40.16 -19.45
C SER A 51 -34.76 40.66 -20.86
N PRO A 52 -35.95 41.26 -21.08
CA PRO A 52 -36.26 41.96 -22.34
C PRO A 52 -35.49 43.27 -22.50
N PHE A 53 -34.85 43.77 -21.43
CA PHE A 53 -34.03 44.98 -21.46
C PHE A 53 -32.56 44.61 -21.72
N SER A 54 -31.96 45.19 -22.77
CA SER A 54 -30.61 44.87 -23.22
C SER A 54 -29.51 45.28 -22.23
N ASP A 55 -29.79 46.19 -21.31
CA ASP A 55 -28.89 46.71 -20.28
C ASP A 55 -29.02 45.97 -18.94
N PHE A 56 -29.98 45.04 -18.81
CA PHE A 56 -30.19 44.30 -17.57
C PHE A 56 -29.58 42.90 -17.62
N GLU A 57 -28.49 42.71 -16.88
CA GLU A 57 -27.93 41.40 -16.57
C GLU A 57 -28.03 41.10 -15.08
N MET A 58 -28.66 39.99 -14.73
CA MET A 58 -28.74 39.53 -13.34
C MET A 58 -28.31 38.08 -13.23
N LYS A 59 -27.36 37.82 -12.33
CA LYS A 59 -26.84 36.48 -12.03
C LYS A 59 -27.18 36.10 -10.58
N ARG A 60 -27.74 34.91 -10.39
CA ARG A 60 -27.98 34.29 -9.09
C ARG A 60 -27.20 33.00 -8.99
N GLU A 61 -26.69 32.71 -7.81
CA GLU A 61 -25.93 31.51 -7.52
C GLU A 61 -26.57 30.77 -6.34
N THR A 62 -26.54 29.45 -6.37
CA THR A 62 -26.90 28.64 -5.21
C THR A 62 -25.80 28.71 -4.15
N SER A 63 -26.08 28.25 -2.93
CA SER A 63 -25.01 27.83 -2.03
C SER A 63 -24.19 26.70 -2.66
N ALA A 64 -22.93 26.59 -2.26
CA ALA A 64 -22.06 25.53 -2.74
C ALA A 64 -22.41 24.21 -2.04
N VAL A 65 -22.68 23.17 -2.81
CA VAL A 65 -22.88 21.80 -2.31
C VAL A 65 -21.60 21.01 -2.45
N GLY A 66 -21.12 20.44 -1.34
CA GLY A 66 -19.95 19.56 -1.34
C GLY A 66 -20.29 18.18 -1.88
N ILE A 67 -19.50 17.70 -2.84
CA ILE A 67 -19.51 16.31 -3.31
C ILE A 67 -18.13 15.69 -3.11
N ARG A 68 -18.06 14.36 -3.03
CA ARG A 68 -16.78 13.64 -3.03
C ARG A 68 -16.76 12.57 -4.10
N ILE A 69 -15.77 12.64 -4.99
CA ILE A 69 -15.56 11.68 -6.07
C ILE A 69 -14.49 10.68 -5.63
N TYR A 70 -14.81 9.38 -5.68
CA TYR A 70 -13.89 8.31 -5.29
C TYR A 70 -13.32 7.58 -6.51
N LYS A 71 -12.14 6.96 -6.35
CA LYS A 71 -11.52 6.15 -7.41
C LYS A 71 -12.38 4.90 -7.68
N GLY A 72 -12.81 4.73 -8.94
CA GLY A 72 -13.58 3.56 -9.40
C GLY A 72 -12.72 2.41 -9.93
N GLU A 73 -11.43 2.66 -10.17
CA GLU A 73 -10.49 1.67 -10.73
C GLU A 73 -9.87 0.75 -9.67
N GLU A 74 -9.05 -0.18 -10.15
CA GLU A 74 -8.19 -1.00 -9.30
C GLU A 74 -7.29 -0.12 -8.42
N LEU A 75 -6.97 -0.67 -7.26
CA LEU A 75 -6.20 0.05 -6.26
C LEU A 75 -4.73 -0.28 -6.40
N GLU A 76 -3.90 0.72 -6.14
CA GLU A 76 -2.45 0.58 -6.20
C GLU A 76 -1.86 0.81 -4.81
N GLY A 77 -0.78 0.11 -4.53
CA GLY A 77 -0.03 0.23 -3.30
C GLY A 77 1.20 -0.67 -3.28
N ASN A 78 2.07 -0.43 -2.31
CA ASN A 78 3.34 -1.13 -2.18
C ASN A 78 3.58 -1.55 -0.73
N LEU A 79 4.38 -2.60 -0.57
CA LEU A 79 4.95 -2.95 0.73
C LEU A 79 6.23 -2.13 0.98
N SER A 80 6.52 -1.84 2.24
CA SER A 80 7.69 -1.05 2.64
C SER A 80 9.02 -1.73 2.33
N LYS A 81 8.99 -3.03 2.00
CA LYS A 81 10.15 -3.87 1.69
C LYS A 81 9.76 -4.84 0.58
N SER A 82 10.69 -5.11 -0.33
CA SER A 82 10.55 -6.14 -1.37
C SER A 82 11.33 -7.42 -1.04
N LEU A 83 12.36 -7.32 -0.20
CA LEU A 83 13.21 -8.43 0.23
C LEU A 83 13.62 -8.29 1.70
N ILE A 84 13.56 -9.39 2.43
CA ILE A 84 14.09 -9.53 3.78
C ILE A 84 14.90 -10.82 3.82
N ILE A 85 16.16 -10.70 4.20
CA ILE A 85 17.04 -11.84 4.47
C ILE A 85 17.52 -11.69 5.90
N GLY A 86 17.36 -12.72 6.73
CA GLY A 86 17.82 -12.63 8.11
C GLY A 86 17.83 -13.96 8.87
N ARG A 87 18.63 -14.01 9.94
CA ARG A 87 18.74 -15.21 10.78
C ARG A 87 17.45 -15.51 11.54
N ILE A 88 17.21 -16.78 11.82
CA ILE A 88 16.18 -17.18 12.81
C ILE A 88 16.69 -16.99 14.26
N PRO A 89 15.80 -16.64 15.21
CA PRO A 89 14.44 -16.18 14.99
C PRO A 89 14.43 -14.77 14.37
N LEU A 90 13.74 -14.63 13.24
CA LEU A 90 13.54 -13.37 12.55
C LEU A 90 12.27 -12.70 13.09
N SER A 91 12.35 -11.39 13.37
CA SER A 91 11.20 -10.54 13.64
C SER A 91 11.38 -9.20 12.93
N THR A 92 10.44 -8.83 12.06
CA THR A 92 10.56 -7.61 11.26
C THR A 92 9.18 -6.98 11.01
N LEU A 93 9.15 -5.65 10.95
CA LEU A 93 7.93 -4.90 10.62
C LEU A 93 7.88 -4.62 9.12
N VAL A 94 6.71 -4.84 8.53
CA VAL A 94 6.41 -4.53 7.13
C VAL A 94 5.13 -3.71 7.09
N SER A 95 5.17 -2.62 6.35
CA SER A 95 4.04 -1.70 6.21
C SER A 95 3.52 -1.68 4.79
N PHE A 96 2.21 -1.67 4.63
CA PHE A 96 1.51 -1.42 3.39
C PHE A 96 1.21 0.07 3.23
N LYS A 97 1.52 0.62 2.06
CA LYS A 97 1.24 2.01 1.69
C LYS A 97 0.43 2.05 0.40
N SER A 98 -0.75 2.66 0.46
CA SER A 98 -1.54 2.99 -0.73
C SER A 98 -0.79 3.99 -1.62
N ALA A 99 -0.91 3.87 -2.94
CA ALA A 99 -0.19 4.72 -3.89
C ALA A 99 -0.61 6.21 -3.82
N SER A 100 -1.85 6.48 -3.40
CA SER A 100 -2.34 7.84 -3.19
C SER A 100 -3.46 7.88 -2.14
N THR A 101 -3.84 9.09 -1.72
CA THR A 101 -5.01 9.32 -0.85
C THR A 101 -6.27 8.77 -1.48
N ALA A 102 -6.48 8.96 -2.78
CA ALA A 102 -7.66 8.43 -3.48
C ALA A 102 -7.72 6.89 -3.45
N ASN A 103 -6.58 6.20 -3.57
CA ASN A 103 -6.52 4.75 -3.40
C ASN A 103 -6.87 4.36 -1.95
N SER A 104 -6.32 5.07 -0.96
CA SER A 104 -6.60 4.80 0.45
C SER A 104 -8.07 5.04 0.82
N ASP A 105 -8.69 6.07 0.25
CA ASP A 105 -10.09 6.42 0.50
C ASP A 105 -11.05 5.36 -0.03
N ALA A 106 -10.70 4.70 -1.14
CA ALA A 106 -11.48 3.63 -1.77
C ALA A 106 -11.18 2.23 -1.24
N LEU A 107 -10.16 2.08 -0.38
CA LEU A 107 -9.70 0.79 0.10
C LEU A 107 -10.59 0.22 1.20
N ALA A 108 -11.04 -1.02 1.02
CA ALA A 108 -11.58 -1.88 2.09
C ALA A 108 -10.45 -2.37 3.02
N PRO A 109 -10.72 -2.94 4.20
CA PRO A 109 -9.68 -3.47 5.09
C PRO A 109 -8.66 -4.34 4.32
N THR A 110 -7.38 -4.00 4.45
CA THR A 110 -6.30 -4.71 3.73
C THR A 110 -6.20 -6.15 4.18
N GLU A 111 -6.07 -7.06 3.22
CA GLU A 111 -6.01 -8.50 3.46
C GLU A 111 -4.58 -9.00 3.18
N TRP A 112 -3.89 -9.58 4.17
CA TRP A 112 -2.53 -10.07 3.99
C TRP A 112 -2.52 -11.54 3.57
N GLN A 113 -1.66 -11.89 2.63
CA GLN A 113 -1.50 -13.27 2.16
C GLN A 113 -0.05 -13.71 2.24
N GLN A 114 0.15 -15.00 2.53
CA GLN A 114 1.45 -15.67 2.54
C GLN A 114 1.45 -16.86 1.57
N SER A 115 2.55 -17.04 0.85
CA SER A 115 2.85 -18.25 0.11
C SER A 115 4.15 -18.89 0.62
N SER A 116 4.19 -20.21 0.68
CA SER A 116 5.38 -21.03 1.00
C SER A 116 5.86 -21.87 -0.18
N ASP A 117 5.23 -21.74 -1.35
CA ASP A 117 5.45 -22.57 -2.54
C ASP A 117 5.78 -21.73 -3.78
N ASN A 118 6.53 -20.64 -3.56
CA ASN A 118 6.92 -19.65 -4.58
C ASN A 118 5.74 -19.00 -5.31
N GLY A 119 4.60 -18.82 -4.64
CA GLY A 119 3.45 -18.07 -5.13
C GLY A 119 2.40 -18.90 -5.87
N GLN A 120 2.52 -20.24 -5.84
CA GLN A 120 1.51 -21.12 -6.43
C GLN A 120 0.21 -21.11 -5.61
N THR A 121 0.32 -21.16 -4.27
CA THR A 121 -0.82 -21.03 -3.36
C THR A 121 -0.60 -19.87 -2.40
N TRP A 122 -1.70 -19.19 -2.05
CA TRP A 122 -1.71 -18.03 -1.18
C TRP A 122 -2.72 -18.23 -0.05
N ASN A 123 -2.20 -18.31 1.17
CA ASN A 123 -3.00 -18.45 2.38
C ASN A 123 -3.29 -17.07 2.98
N MET A 124 -4.53 -16.88 3.40
CA MET A 124 -4.98 -15.64 4.04
C MET A 124 -4.52 -15.58 5.49
N LEU A 125 -3.94 -14.45 5.90
CA LEU A 125 -3.53 -14.16 7.27
C LEU A 125 -4.62 -13.35 7.96
N SER A 126 -5.66 -14.05 8.44
CA SER A 126 -6.87 -13.43 8.98
C SER A 126 -6.60 -12.54 10.20
N ASP A 127 -5.60 -12.89 11.02
CA ASP A 127 -5.13 -12.14 12.19
C ASP A 127 -4.49 -10.78 11.82
N MET A 128 -4.16 -10.58 10.54
CA MET A 128 -3.55 -9.37 10.01
C MET A 128 -4.54 -8.48 9.23
N THR A 129 -5.81 -8.88 9.12
CA THR A 129 -6.83 -8.14 8.37
C THR A 129 -6.98 -6.71 8.90
N GLY A 130 -7.01 -5.74 7.98
CA GLY A 130 -7.14 -4.31 8.28
C GLY A 130 -5.87 -3.64 8.79
N LYS A 131 -4.81 -4.40 9.12
CA LYS A 131 -3.56 -3.82 9.61
C LYS A 131 -2.74 -3.23 8.46
N ARG A 132 -2.35 -1.97 8.62
CA ARG A 132 -1.42 -1.29 7.69
C ARG A 132 0.03 -1.70 7.93
N SER A 133 0.38 -2.13 9.14
CA SER A 133 1.70 -2.65 9.46
C SER A 133 1.57 -3.98 10.18
N VAL A 134 2.37 -4.96 9.75
CA VAL A 134 2.36 -6.32 10.28
C VAL A 134 3.76 -6.74 10.69
N SER A 135 3.84 -7.53 11.76
CA SER A 135 5.09 -8.14 12.19
C SER A 135 5.20 -9.52 11.54
N ILE A 136 6.22 -9.70 10.71
CA ILE A 136 6.58 -11.00 10.15
C ILE A 136 7.58 -11.64 11.12
N LYS A 137 7.22 -12.84 11.60
CA LYS A 137 8.04 -13.64 12.51
C LYS A 137 8.33 -15.00 11.88
N LYS A 138 9.58 -15.44 11.94
CA LYS A 138 10.01 -16.76 11.44
C LYS A 138 11.01 -17.40 12.38
N THR A 139 10.71 -18.63 12.78
CA THR A 139 11.54 -19.46 13.65
C THR A 139 12.18 -20.63 12.91
N GLU A 140 11.86 -20.79 11.63
CA GLU A 140 12.34 -21.88 10.78
C GLU A 140 13.13 -21.32 9.61
N VAL A 141 14.06 -22.13 9.08
CA VAL A 141 14.78 -21.84 7.83
C VAL A 141 13.82 -22.04 6.66
N GLY A 142 13.78 -21.09 5.73
CA GLY A 142 12.96 -21.23 4.54
C GLY A 142 12.79 -19.94 3.75
N LYS A 143 11.87 -20.01 2.78
CA LYS A 143 11.50 -18.90 1.91
C LYS A 143 9.98 -18.75 1.90
N TRP A 144 9.51 -17.53 2.10
CA TRP A 144 8.09 -17.17 2.03
C TRP A 144 7.89 -15.93 1.17
N LEU A 145 6.75 -15.86 0.51
CA LEU A 145 6.28 -14.65 -0.15
C LEU A 145 5.11 -14.06 0.62
N TYR A 146 5.06 -12.73 0.70
CA TYR A 146 3.97 -11.99 1.32
C TYR A 146 3.43 -10.94 0.35
N ARG A 147 2.12 -10.75 0.30
CA ARG A 147 1.49 -9.67 -0.46
C ARG A 147 0.27 -9.15 0.26
N ALA A 148 -0.11 -7.91 -0.03
CA ALA A 148 -1.39 -7.36 0.38
C ALA A 148 -2.39 -7.46 -0.78
N LYS A 149 -3.56 -8.03 -0.50
CA LYS A 149 -4.74 -7.98 -1.34
C LYS A 149 -5.53 -6.71 -1.01
N MET A 150 -5.83 -5.95 -2.05
CA MET A 150 -6.55 -4.69 -1.98
C MET A 150 -7.89 -4.85 -2.70
N THR A 151 -8.96 -4.51 -2.00
CA THR A 151 -10.32 -4.54 -2.54
C THR A 151 -10.87 -3.12 -2.56
N ASN A 152 -11.34 -2.66 -3.71
CA ASN A 152 -12.07 -1.40 -3.81
C ASN A 152 -13.45 -1.58 -3.16
N LYS A 153 -13.76 -0.82 -2.11
CA LYS A 153 -15.02 -0.96 -1.37
C LYS A 153 -16.25 -0.45 -2.13
N PHE A 154 -16.05 0.31 -3.20
CA PHE A 154 -17.13 0.86 -4.03
C PHE A 154 -17.41 0.02 -5.26
N THR A 155 -16.40 -0.64 -5.83
CA THR A 155 -16.50 -1.40 -7.09
C THR A 155 -16.22 -2.88 -6.96
N SER A 156 -15.78 -3.35 -5.77
CA SER A 156 -15.35 -4.72 -5.50
C SER A 156 -14.19 -5.23 -6.35
N LYS A 157 -13.56 -4.36 -7.16
CA LYS A 157 -12.34 -4.69 -7.92
C LYS A 157 -11.22 -5.10 -6.96
N VAL A 158 -10.53 -6.18 -7.30
CA VAL A 158 -9.43 -6.74 -6.49
C VAL A 158 -8.11 -6.54 -7.20
N SER A 159 -7.09 -6.17 -6.44
CA SER A 159 -5.72 -5.93 -6.89
C SER A 159 -4.74 -6.39 -5.82
N TYR A 160 -3.46 -6.56 -6.16
CA TYR A 160 -2.42 -7.05 -5.25
C TYR A 160 -1.19 -6.16 -5.31
N THR A 161 -0.48 -6.07 -4.19
CA THR A 161 0.87 -5.50 -4.21
C THR A 161 1.86 -6.46 -4.84
N ASP A 162 3.03 -5.95 -5.21
CA ASP A 162 4.20 -6.80 -5.42
C ASP A 162 4.49 -7.66 -4.19
N ALA A 163 5.06 -8.85 -4.45
CA ALA A 163 5.38 -9.81 -3.41
C ALA A 163 6.69 -9.45 -2.69
N LEU A 164 6.62 -9.34 -1.37
CA LEU A 164 7.79 -9.33 -0.49
C LEU A 164 8.34 -10.75 -0.37
N THR A 165 9.62 -10.93 -0.66
CA THR A 165 10.35 -12.18 -0.40
C THR A 165 11.00 -12.15 0.98
N VAL A 166 10.79 -13.19 1.78
CA VAL A 166 11.43 -13.37 3.09
C VAL A 166 12.22 -14.67 3.07
N VAL A 167 13.53 -14.59 3.31
CA VAL A 167 14.45 -15.72 3.40
C VAL A 167 15.08 -15.74 4.79
N THR A 168 15.09 -16.92 5.41
CA THR A 168 15.73 -17.11 6.71
C THR A 168 16.78 -18.20 6.69
N TYR A 169 17.78 -18.07 7.56
CA TYR A 169 18.89 -19.02 7.72
C TYR A 169 19.27 -19.20 9.20
N LYS A 170 19.93 -20.31 9.57
CA LYS A 170 20.52 -20.50 10.90
C LYS A 170 21.78 -19.62 11.03
N GLN A 171 22.00 -18.98 12.18
CA GLN A 171 23.28 -18.32 12.43
C GLN A 171 24.34 -19.40 12.64
N PRO A 172 25.46 -19.41 11.90
CA PRO A 172 26.49 -20.41 12.13
C PRO A 172 27.10 -20.23 13.53
N LYS A 173 27.22 -21.31 14.29
CA LYS A 173 27.91 -21.32 15.58
C LYS A 173 28.94 -22.44 15.54
N LEU A 174 30.19 -22.05 15.30
CA LEU A 174 31.29 -22.99 15.24
C LEU A 174 31.73 -23.38 16.65
N SER A 175 31.81 -24.68 16.89
CA SER A 175 32.41 -25.26 18.10
C SER A 175 33.47 -26.28 17.71
N ILE A 176 34.54 -26.31 18.52
CA ILE A 176 35.63 -27.27 18.41
C ILE A 176 35.52 -28.18 19.63
N ASP A 177 35.46 -29.49 19.39
CA ASP A 177 35.53 -30.50 20.45
C ASP A 177 36.91 -31.20 20.41
N VAL A 178 37.60 -31.22 21.55
CA VAL A 178 38.96 -31.76 21.73
C VAL A 178 39.06 -32.44 23.10
N THR A 179 39.70 -33.61 23.16
CA THR A 179 40.05 -34.29 24.42
C THR A 179 41.51 -34.05 24.81
N ASP A 180 41.81 -33.95 26.10
CA ASP A 180 43.18 -33.83 26.61
C ASP A 180 44.07 -35.00 26.16
N ILE A 181 45.26 -34.69 25.64
CA ILE A 181 46.22 -35.70 25.16
C ILE A 181 47.66 -35.44 25.61
N LEU A 182 48.46 -36.51 25.57
CA LEU A 182 49.89 -36.49 25.85
C LEU A 182 50.69 -35.94 24.66
N GLN A 183 51.83 -35.32 24.95
CA GLN A 183 52.77 -34.82 23.96
C GLN A 183 53.23 -35.95 23.02
N GLY A 184 53.10 -35.73 21.70
CA GLY A 184 53.49 -36.68 20.66
C GLY A 184 52.35 -37.52 20.07
N SER A 185 51.11 -37.33 20.52
CA SER A 185 49.91 -37.94 19.93
C SER A 185 49.18 -36.97 18.98
N ASP A 186 48.50 -37.52 17.96
CA ASP A 186 47.61 -36.74 17.08
C ASP A 186 46.35 -36.28 17.83
N VAL A 187 45.89 -35.06 17.56
CA VAL A 187 44.67 -34.48 18.15
C VAL A 187 43.48 -34.74 17.21
N PRO A 188 42.46 -35.51 17.61
CA PRO A 188 41.20 -35.54 16.87
C PRO A 188 40.46 -34.21 17.12
N VAL A 189 40.20 -33.47 16.04
CA VAL A 189 39.44 -32.20 16.10
C VAL A 189 38.19 -32.32 15.25
N THR A 190 37.04 -31.96 15.82
CA THR A 190 35.77 -31.93 15.09
C THR A 190 35.24 -30.50 15.07
N LEU A 191 34.92 -29.99 13.87
CA LEU A 191 34.19 -28.73 13.70
C LEU A 191 32.70 -29.02 13.54
N LEU A 192 31.87 -28.42 14.38
CA LEU A 192 30.42 -28.49 14.28
C LEU A 192 29.84 -27.09 13.98
N ASP A 193 28.70 -27.04 13.31
CA ASP A 193 27.90 -25.83 13.16
C ASP A 193 26.58 -25.99 13.93
N ASN A 194 26.37 -25.19 14.98
CA ASN A 194 25.23 -25.31 15.89
C ASN A 194 25.11 -26.71 16.52
N ASP A 195 26.24 -27.30 16.89
CA ASP A 195 26.32 -28.66 17.46
C ASP A 195 25.78 -29.75 16.49
N GLU A 196 25.61 -29.41 15.21
CA GLU A 196 25.27 -30.32 14.12
C GLU A 196 26.47 -30.47 13.15
N PRO A 197 26.65 -31.64 12.50
CA PRO A 197 27.68 -31.81 11.47
C PRO A 197 27.46 -30.86 10.29
N ILE A 198 28.54 -30.25 9.80
CA ILE A 198 28.50 -29.40 8.60
C ILE A 198 28.26 -30.31 7.37
N PRO A 199 27.24 -30.06 6.53
CA PRO A 199 27.00 -30.86 5.34
C PRO A 199 28.17 -30.84 4.35
N ALA A 200 28.40 -31.97 3.66
CA ALA A 200 29.49 -32.08 2.70
C ALA A 200 29.35 -31.04 1.57
N GLY A 201 30.43 -30.28 1.31
CA GLY A 201 30.50 -29.29 0.24
C GLY A 201 29.87 -27.92 0.54
N THR A 202 29.41 -27.66 1.77
CA THR A 202 28.84 -26.34 2.12
C THR A 202 29.85 -25.35 2.71
N ALA A 203 31.06 -25.80 3.05
CA ALA A 203 32.12 -24.96 3.61
C ALA A 203 33.51 -25.52 3.28
N GLU A 204 34.50 -24.63 3.21
CA GLU A 204 35.93 -24.95 3.23
C GLU A 204 36.49 -24.58 4.61
N VAL A 205 37.20 -25.49 5.26
CA VAL A 205 37.70 -25.33 6.64
C VAL A 205 39.23 -25.40 6.62
N LEU A 206 39.86 -24.44 7.30
CA LEU A 206 41.30 -24.42 7.56
C LEU A 206 41.53 -24.32 9.07
N TRP A 207 42.53 -25.03 9.56
CA TRP A 207 42.95 -25.02 10.96
C TRP A 207 44.24 -24.23 11.09
N SER A 208 44.35 -23.36 12.09
CA SER A 208 45.55 -22.59 12.39
C SER A 208 45.85 -22.62 13.89
N GLU A 209 47.12 -22.43 14.21
CA GLU A 209 47.55 -22.02 15.54
C GLU A 209 47.24 -20.51 15.71
N ASP A 210 47.20 -20.02 16.95
CA ASP A 210 47.13 -18.59 17.27
C ASP A 210 48.51 -17.93 17.14
#